data_AF-A0A074VEI9-F1
#
_entry.id   AF-A0A074VEI9-F1
#
_cell.length_a   1.000
_cell.length_b   1.000
_cell.length_c   1.000
_cell.angle_alpha   90.00
_cell.angle_beta   90.00
_cell.angle_gamma   90.00
#
_symmetry.space_group_name_H-M   'P 1'
#
loop_
_entity.id
_entity.type
_entity.pdbx_description
1 polymer ?
#
loop_
_entity_poly.entity_id
_entity_poly.type
_entity_poly.pdbx_seq_one_letter_code
_entity_poly.pdbx_strand_id
1 'polypeptide(L)'
;MRTNLIRALHVARLKKPLNFAGYKALREIQPVQSQVSSSACYYHVTSRLSGRATSASDSKYHFPRIHDNQDPVELFNKHLQDGTLTKPMAHACLKTAARRELWDKGLGEATIKWMWNDHDSYQFPRDTSLLEHMVRHLVRESKEELVWKWIEQKSRKSARLGPNDRFVWRADAVKALIATQAFVSDHDSLDGAVETFLRAKSSSYSIPLAPARMECAKLLMLPVEKTTLDWDVNSKLETPRWPNTSTKLWQEFLDAVETVRDVSEPLKAQLPLYHPEKPDPMPYLKHSQHLAKNPKIVEKMVKKPSITPWIARGRHAEALLRLQGQEKDADWLKQFLQELYTQSEPSRRKEAERKISRRERNGSTGEQG
;
A
#
# COMPACT_ATOMS: atom_id res chain seq x y z
N MET A 1 18.33 7.95 63.28
CA MET A 1 18.64 6.48 63.25
C MET A 1 17.67 5.77 64.21
N ARG A 2 17.23 4.53 63.90
CA ARG A 2 16.69 3.46 64.81
C ARG A 2 15.63 3.86 65.88
N THR A 3 14.52 3.16 66.14
CA THR A 3 13.88 1.88 65.72
C THR A 3 12.38 1.96 66.20
N ASN A 4 11.41 1.06 65.99
CA ASN A 4 11.28 -0.34 65.52
C ASN A 4 10.13 -0.41 64.45
N LEU A 5 9.53 -1.49 63.91
CA LEU A 5 9.21 -2.89 64.27
C LEU A 5 8.02 -3.05 65.28
N ILE A 6 7.02 -3.95 65.14
CA ILE A 6 6.75 -4.99 64.11
C ILE A 6 5.29 -5.55 64.16
N ARG A 7 4.80 -6.18 63.05
CA ARG A 7 3.61 -7.11 62.89
C ARG A 7 2.20 -6.54 63.20
N ALA A 8 1.13 -6.80 62.42
CA ALA A 8 0.50 -8.05 61.87
C ALA A 8 -0.20 -8.87 62.98
N LEU A 9 -1.43 -9.42 62.84
CA LEU A 9 -2.06 -10.29 61.81
C LEU A 9 -3.63 -10.19 61.95
N HIS A 10 -4.55 -10.84 61.21
CA HIS A 10 -4.72 -11.38 59.84
C HIS A 10 -6.14 -12.07 59.76
N VAL A 11 -6.58 -12.62 58.60
CA VAL A 11 -7.74 -13.57 58.41
C VAL A 11 -9.18 -12.97 58.52
N ALA A 12 -10.23 -13.40 57.78
CA ALA A 12 -10.40 -13.93 56.40
C ALA A 12 -11.90 -14.08 56.02
N ARG A 13 -12.17 -14.49 54.76
CA ARG A 13 -13.39 -15.17 54.21
C ARG A 13 -14.69 -14.33 54.13
N LEU A 14 -15.22 -14.04 52.93
CA LEU A 14 -15.83 -14.91 51.88
C LEU A 14 -17.27 -15.40 52.20
N LYS A 15 -18.25 -14.87 51.44
CA LYS A 15 -19.42 -15.62 50.95
C LYS A 15 -20.10 -14.91 49.75
N LYS A 16 -20.06 -15.56 48.59
CA LYS A 16 -21.09 -15.51 47.51
C LYS A 16 -21.96 -16.79 47.67
N PRO A 17 -23.06 -17.03 46.91
CA PRO A 17 -23.61 -16.26 45.79
C PRO A 17 -25.13 -15.96 45.91
N LEU A 18 -25.69 -15.24 44.94
CA LEU A 18 -26.81 -15.74 44.12
C LEU A 18 -26.99 -14.87 42.86
N ASN A 19 -27.67 -15.41 41.85
CA ASN A 19 -27.92 -14.75 40.56
C ASN A 19 -29.33 -14.15 40.53
N PHE A 20 -29.52 -13.06 39.79
CA PHE A 20 -30.62 -12.99 38.80
C PHE A 20 -30.26 -11.99 37.69
N ALA A 21 -30.84 -12.17 36.50
CA ALA A 21 -30.47 -11.41 35.30
C ALA A 21 -31.43 -10.23 35.05
N GLY A 22 -30.87 -9.11 34.59
CA GLY A 22 -31.63 -7.94 34.17
C GLY A 22 -30.75 -6.91 33.45
N TYR A 23 -31.22 -6.42 32.31
CA TYR A 23 -30.65 -5.37 31.47
C TYR A 23 -29.27 -5.60 30.81
N LYS A 24 -29.38 -5.83 29.50
CA LYS A 24 -28.34 -5.92 28.48
C LYS A 24 -28.03 -4.52 27.93
N ALA A 25 -26.87 -4.38 27.28
CA ALA A 25 -26.40 -3.19 26.55
C ALA A 25 -25.95 -1.98 27.39
N LEU A 26 -24.66 -1.96 27.73
CA LEU A 26 -23.75 -0.83 27.45
C LEU A 26 -22.28 -1.27 27.63
N ARG A 27 -21.40 -0.80 26.74
CA ARG A 27 -19.91 -0.86 26.82
C ARG A 27 -19.25 -2.22 27.11
N GLU A 28 -18.71 -2.85 26.06
CA GLU A 28 -17.33 -3.36 26.14
C GLU A 28 -16.47 -2.60 25.12
N ILE A 29 -15.57 -1.76 25.64
CA ILE A 29 -14.51 -1.12 24.86
C ILE A 29 -13.36 -2.12 24.83
N GLN A 30 -13.01 -2.66 23.67
CA GLN A 30 -11.86 -3.57 23.58
C GLN A 30 -10.55 -2.83 23.94
N PRO A 31 -9.62 -3.47 24.65
CA PRO A 31 -8.46 -2.80 25.20
C PRO A 31 -7.46 -2.40 24.11
N VAL A 32 -7.07 -1.14 24.10
CA VAL A 32 -5.96 -0.63 23.30
C VAL A 32 -4.66 -1.21 23.85
N GLN A 33 -4.13 -2.27 23.25
CA GLN A 33 -2.77 -2.77 23.54
C GLN A 33 -1.71 -1.89 22.87
N SER A 34 -1.56 -0.67 23.39
CA SER A 34 -0.47 0.23 23.05
C SER A 34 0.80 -0.12 23.85
N GLN A 35 1.68 -0.95 23.28
CA GLN A 35 3.06 -1.05 23.74
C GLN A 35 4.08 -0.97 22.58
N VAL A 36 4.82 0.15 22.58
CA VAL A 36 6.18 0.33 22.04
C VAL A 36 6.47 -0.29 20.65
N SER A 37 6.16 0.44 19.58
CA SER A 37 6.64 0.10 18.21
C SER A 37 6.84 1.30 17.26
N SER A 38 7.10 2.51 17.79
CA SER A 38 7.42 3.72 16.99
C SER A 38 8.50 3.47 15.91
N SER A 39 9.56 2.74 16.28
CA SER A 39 10.65 2.34 15.38
C SER A 39 10.18 1.54 14.15
N ALA A 40 9.23 0.61 14.32
CA ALA A 40 8.79 -0.28 13.25
C ALA A 40 7.95 0.46 12.17
N CYS A 41 7.18 1.46 12.57
CA CYS A 41 6.26 2.17 11.66
C CYS A 41 7.02 2.92 10.55
N TYR A 42 8.13 3.59 10.90
CA TYR A 42 9.04 4.26 9.96
C TYR A 42 9.53 3.37 8.81
N TYR A 43 9.89 2.11 9.13
CA TYR A 43 10.56 1.22 8.18
C TYR A 43 9.60 0.57 7.17
N HIS A 44 8.31 0.49 7.49
CA HIS A 44 7.30 -0.04 6.57
C HIS A 44 6.73 1.01 5.61
N VAL A 45 6.52 2.25 6.07
CA VAL A 45 5.95 3.33 5.25
C VAL A 45 6.88 3.70 4.09
N THR A 46 8.17 3.85 4.34
CA THR A 46 9.12 4.30 3.33
C THR A 46 9.42 3.21 2.29
N SER A 47 9.77 1.99 2.73
CA SER A 47 10.31 0.88 1.93
C SER A 47 9.50 0.48 0.68
N ARG A 48 8.19 0.76 0.62
CA ARG A 48 7.33 0.42 -0.53
C ARG A 48 7.17 1.53 -1.58
N LEU A 49 7.62 2.76 -1.30
CA LEU A 49 7.33 3.93 -2.13
C LEU A 49 8.17 4.04 -3.43
N SER A 50 9.36 3.43 -3.52
CA SER A 50 10.18 3.49 -4.75
C SER A 50 9.76 2.48 -5.83
N GLY A 51 8.75 1.65 -5.56
CA GLY A 51 8.26 0.62 -6.47
C GLY A 51 7.08 1.07 -7.34
N ARG A 52 7.31 1.28 -8.64
CA ARG A 52 6.27 0.96 -9.64
C ARG A 52 5.99 -0.54 -9.50
N ALA A 53 4.75 -0.92 -9.22
CA ALA A 53 4.38 -2.30 -8.89
C ALA A 53 4.26 -3.18 -10.15
N THR A 54 5.31 -3.24 -10.97
CA THR A 54 5.47 -4.28 -12.00
C THR A 54 5.96 -5.55 -11.32
N SER A 55 5.01 -6.32 -10.77
CA SER A 55 5.09 -7.75 -10.37
C SER A 55 6.50 -8.35 -10.22
N ALA A 56 7.27 -7.86 -9.25
CA ALA A 56 8.69 -8.21 -9.06
C ALA A 56 8.92 -9.58 -8.37
N SER A 57 8.10 -10.58 -8.73
CA SER A 57 8.07 -11.94 -8.20
C SER A 57 8.04 -13.03 -9.30
N ASP A 58 7.84 -12.69 -10.57
CA ASP A 58 7.73 -13.65 -11.68
C ASP A 58 8.98 -14.54 -11.87
N SER A 59 10.16 -14.15 -11.36
CA SER A 59 11.47 -14.75 -11.69
C SER A 59 11.79 -16.11 -11.01
N LYS A 60 10.77 -16.91 -10.66
CA LYS A 60 10.93 -18.30 -10.18
C LYS A 60 9.79 -19.26 -10.55
N TYR A 61 8.82 -18.84 -11.37
CA TYR A 61 7.70 -19.70 -11.78
C TYR A 61 7.61 -19.78 -13.30
N HIS A 62 7.61 -21.01 -13.83
CA HIS A 62 7.38 -21.27 -15.25
C HIS A 62 5.87 -21.17 -15.52
N PHE A 63 5.40 -19.96 -15.83
CA PHE A 63 4.02 -19.76 -16.29
C PHE A 63 3.85 -20.38 -17.68
N PRO A 64 2.70 -21.03 -17.97
CA PRO A 64 2.39 -21.50 -19.31
C PRO A 64 2.50 -20.36 -20.33
N ARG A 65 3.26 -20.57 -21.41
CA ARG A 65 3.21 -19.68 -22.58
C ARG A 65 1.97 -20.04 -23.38
N ILE A 66 1.04 -19.10 -23.48
CA ILE A 66 -0.09 -19.17 -24.42
C ILE A 66 0.43 -18.61 -25.75
N HIS A 67 0.23 -19.35 -26.84
CA HIS A 67 0.70 -18.95 -28.16
C HIS A 67 -0.21 -17.86 -28.76
N ASP A 68 0.30 -17.09 -29.72
CA ASP A 68 -0.44 -15.95 -30.25
C ASP A 68 -1.64 -16.30 -31.15
N ASN A 69 -1.69 -17.55 -31.61
CA ASN A 69 -2.84 -18.14 -32.30
C ASN A 69 -3.89 -18.79 -31.37
N GLN A 70 -3.71 -18.79 -30.05
CA GLN A 70 -4.66 -19.37 -29.08
C GLN A 70 -5.48 -18.27 -28.40
N ASP A 71 -6.81 -18.39 -28.35
CA ASP A 71 -7.64 -17.50 -27.52
C ASP A 71 -7.47 -17.86 -26.02
N PRO A 72 -7.02 -16.93 -25.16
CA PRO A 72 -6.89 -17.19 -23.73
C PRO A 72 -8.23 -17.47 -23.03
N VAL A 73 -9.36 -17.03 -23.59
CA VAL A 73 -10.71 -17.23 -23.04
C VAL A 73 -11.19 -18.65 -23.31
N GLU A 74 -11.03 -19.14 -24.55
CA GLU A 74 -11.33 -20.53 -24.91
C GLU A 74 -10.45 -21.50 -24.13
N LEU A 75 -9.14 -21.22 -24.05
CA LEU A 75 -8.18 -22.03 -23.29
C LEU A 75 -8.51 -22.09 -21.80
N PHE A 76 -8.88 -20.96 -21.19
CA PHE A 76 -9.34 -20.90 -19.81
C PHE A 76 -10.62 -21.73 -19.61
N ASN A 77 -11.63 -21.53 -20.45
CA ASN A 77 -12.92 -22.19 -20.34
C ASN A 77 -12.80 -23.71 -20.54
N LYS A 78 -11.96 -24.16 -21.48
CA LYS A 78 -11.63 -25.57 -21.66
C LYS A 78 -11.01 -26.14 -20.38
N HIS A 79 -9.94 -25.53 -19.85
CA HIS A 79 -9.32 -26.02 -18.61
C HIS A 79 -10.27 -26.00 -17.40
N LEU A 80 -11.22 -25.06 -17.35
CA LEU A 80 -12.26 -25.02 -16.31
C LEU A 80 -13.27 -26.17 -16.46
N GLN A 81 -13.71 -26.47 -17.69
CA GLN A 81 -14.63 -27.58 -17.99
C GLN A 81 -13.97 -28.95 -17.78
N ASP A 82 -12.72 -29.11 -18.23
CA ASP A 82 -11.90 -30.31 -18.05
C ASP A 82 -11.49 -30.55 -16.58
N GLY A 83 -11.78 -29.60 -15.66
CA GLY A 83 -11.37 -29.66 -14.25
C GLY A 83 -9.85 -29.51 -14.04
N THR A 84 -9.09 -29.13 -15.07
CA THR A 84 -7.62 -29.04 -15.07
C THR A 84 -7.07 -27.63 -14.87
N LEU A 85 -7.93 -26.63 -14.62
CA LEU A 85 -7.54 -25.24 -14.41
C LEU A 85 -6.65 -25.08 -13.16
N THR A 86 -5.48 -24.46 -13.35
CA THR A 86 -4.51 -24.17 -12.28
C THR A 86 -4.26 -22.67 -12.16
N LYS A 87 -3.83 -22.20 -10.97
CA LYS A 87 -3.53 -20.77 -10.73
C LYS A 87 -2.52 -20.17 -11.74
N PRO A 88 -1.44 -20.88 -12.15
CA PRO A 88 -0.54 -20.40 -13.20
C PRO A 88 -1.21 -20.29 -14.58
N MET A 89 -2.09 -21.22 -14.95
CA MET A 89 -2.82 -21.17 -16.23
C MET A 89 -3.86 -20.04 -16.23
N ALA A 90 -4.64 -19.88 -15.16
CA ALA A 90 -5.56 -18.76 -14.99
C ALA A 90 -4.84 -17.40 -15.10
N HIS A 91 -3.67 -17.26 -14.44
CA HIS A 91 -2.85 -16.05 -14.53
C HIS A 91 -2.32 -15.83 -15.96
N ALA A 92 -1.87 -16.87 -16.66
CA ALA A 92 -1.43 -16.76 -18.05
C ALA A 92 -2.59 -16.28 -18.96
N CYS A 93 -3.79 -16.86 -18.82
CA CYS A 93 -4.97 -16.48 -19.59
C CYS A 93 -5.35 -15.01 -19.35
N LEU A 94 -5.50 -14.60 -18.09
CA LEU A 94 -5.81 -13.22 -17.72
C LEU A 94 -4.74 -12.22 -18.19
N LYS A 95 -3.46 -12.59 -18.12
CA LYS A 95 -2.31 -11.75 -18.54
C LYS A 95 -2.21 -11.62 -20.06
N THR A 96 -2.55 -12.66 -20.82
CA THR A 96 -2.63 -12.60 -22.29
C THR A 96 -3.88 -11.85 -22.75
N ALA A 97 -5.06 -12.09 -22.14
CA ALA A 97 -6.27 -11.33 -22.41
C ALA A 97 -6.08 -9.83 -22.12
N ALA A 98 -5.43 -9.48 -21.01
CA ALA A 98 -5.09 -8.10 -20.64
C ALA A 98 -4.05 -7.42 -21.57
N ARG A 99 -3.31 -8.20 -22.38
CA ARG A 99 -2.38 -7.69 -23.41
C ARG A 99 -3.06 -7.51 -24.77
N ARG A 100 -4.08 -8.32 -25.06
CA ARG A 100 -4.91 -8.26 -26.28
C ARG A 100 -6.20 -7.46 -26.08
N GLU A 101 -6.31 -6.76 -24.95
CA GLU A 101 -7.45 -5.91 -24.55
C GLU A 101 -8.82 -6.62 -24.56
N LEU A 102 -8.81 -7.93 -24.31
CA LEU A 102 -9.98 -8.80 -24.25
C LEU A 102 -10.66 -8.70 -22.87
N TRP A 103 -11.27 -7.54 -22.58
CA TRP A 103 -11.89 -7.25 -21.28
C TRP A 103 -13.31 -7.85 -21.16
N ASP A 104 -14.17 -7.64 -22.16
CA ASP A 104 -15.61 -7.95 -22.09
C ASP A 104 -15.96 -9.44 -22.31
N LYS A 105 -15.05 -10.32 -21.88
CA LYS A 105 -15.12 -11.78 -22.11
C LYS A 105 -15.47 -12.59 -20.86
N GLY A 106 -15.74 -11.93 -19.74
CA GLY A 106 -16.17 -12.61 -18.50
C GLY A 106 -15.05 -13.38 -17.77
N LEU A 107 -13.78 -13.14 -18.13
CA LEU A 107 -12.63 -13.91 -17.66
C LEU A 107 -12.28 -13.58 -16.20
N GLY A 108 -12.51 -12.34 -15.77
CA GLY A 108 -12.47 -11.92 -14.37
C GLY A 108 -13.57 -12.57 -13.55
N GLU A 109 -14.82 -12.53 -14.04
CA GLU A 109 -15.96 -13.20 -13.40
C GLU A 109 -15.76 -14.72 -13.27
N ALA A 110 -15.31 -15.39 -14.33
CA ALA A 110 -15.06 -16.83 -14.32
C ALA A 110 -13.92 -17.19 -13.34
N THR A 111 -12.84 -16.40 -13.31
CA THR A 111 -11.73 -16.62 -12.36
C THR A 111 -12.17 -16.43 -10.91
N ILE A 112 -12.91 -15.38 -10.57
CA ILE A 112 -13.32 -15.17 -9.16
C ILE A 112 -14.35 -16.19 -8.70
N LYS A 113 -15.27 -16.65 -9.57
CA LYS A 113 -16.19 -17.76 -9.26
C LYS A 113 -15.42 -19.05 -8.97
N TRP A 114 -14.40 -19.37 -9.77
CA TRP A 114 -13.51 -20.51 -9.54
C TRP A 114 -12.73 -20.37 -8.22
N MET A 115 -12.15 -19.20 -7.95
CA MET A 115 -11.43 -18.92 -6.68
C MET A 115 -12.34 -18.77 -5.45
N TRP A 116 -13.66 -18.68 -5.61
CA TRP A 116 -14.60 -18.40 -4.50
C TRP A 116 -14.61 -19.49 -3.44
N ASN A 117 -14.60 -20.75 -3.89
CA ASN A 117 -14.66 -21.91 -3.01
C ASN A 117 -13.36 -22.11 -2.23
N ASP A 118 -12.25 -21.54 -2.71
CA ASP A 118 -10.87 -21.83 -2.31
C ASP A 118 -10.13 -20.58 -1.77
N HIS A 119 -10.86 -19.57 -1.31
CA HIS A 119 -10.29 -18.27 -0.89
C HIS A 119 -9.24 -18.36 0.23
N ASP A 120 -9.39 -19.29 1.17
CA ASP A 120 -8.38 -19.54 2.21
C ASP A 120 -7.09 -20.22 1.66
N SER A 121 -7.08 -20.77 0.43
CA SER A 121 -5.83 -21.25 -0.21
C SER A 121 -4.98 -20.13 -0.81
N TYR A 122 -5.45 -18.88 -0.79
CA TYR A 122 -4.69 -17.73 -1.26
C TYR A 122 -3.36 -17.62 -0.50
N GLN A 123 -2.27 -17.77 -1.26
CA GLN A 123 -0.88 -17.78 -0.79
C GLN A 123 -0.20 -16.48 -1.18
N PHE A 124 -0.07 -15.55 -0.24
CA PHE A 124 0.83 -14.41 -0.40
C PHE A 124 2.30 -14.86 -0.39
N PRO A 125 3.19 -14.32 -1.26
CA PRO A 125 2.96 -13.39 -2.37
C PRO A 125 2.82 -14.11 -3.73
N ARG A 126 2.55 -15.43 -3.75
CA ARG A 126 2.47 -16.25 -4.97
C ARG A 126 1.26 -15.87 -5.83
N ASP A 127 0.11 -15.73 -5.19
CA ASP A 127 -1.18 -15.55 -5.87
C ASP A 127 -1.49 -14.07 -6.15
N THR A 128 -0.64 -13.14 -5.71
CA THR A 128 -0.88 -11.69 -5.82
C THR A 128 -0.97 -11.22 -7.28
N SER A 129 -0.11 -11.71 -8.18
CA SER A 129 -0.16 -11.37 -9.61
C SER A 129 -1.44 -11.88 -10.29
N LEU A 130 -1.95 -13.05 -9.87
CA LEU A 130 -3.23 -13.59 -10.34
C LEU A 130 -4.39 -12.68 -9.89
N LEU A 131 -4.41 -12.32 -8.60
CA LEU A 131 -5.42 -11.44 -8.01
C LEU A 131 -5.43 -10.05 -8.67
N GLU A 132 -4.26 -9.45 -8.89
CA GLU A 132 -4.13 -8.13 -9.54
C GLU A 132 -4.69 -8.13 -10.97
N HIS A 133 -4.47 -9.20 -11.76
CA HIS A 133 -5.07 -9.31 -13.09
C HIS A 133 -6.57 -9.63 -13.04
N MET A 134 -7.02 -10.52 -12.14
CA MET A 134 -8.43 -10.86 -11.96
C MET A 134 -9.27 -9.64 -11.58
N VAL A 135 -8.80 -8.83 -10.63
CA VAL A 135 -9.46 -7.58 -10.23
C VAL A 135 -9.46 -6.55 -11.38
N ARG A 136 -8.37 -6.45 -12.16
CA ARG A 136 -8.33 -5.58 -13.33
C ARG A 136 -9.38 -5.93 -14.39
N HIS A 137 -9.58 -7.22 -14.66
CA HIS A 137 -10.66 -7.68 -15.54
C HIS A 137 -12.04 -7.39 -14.92
N LEU A 138 -12.26 -7.71 -13.64
CA LEU A 138 -13.56 -7.48 -12.97
C LEU A 138 -14.02 -6.03 -12.95
N VAL A 139 -13.13 -5.05 -12.75
CA VAL A 139 -13.51 -3.62 -12.81
C VAL A 139 -13.84 -3.21 -14.24
N ARG A 140 -13.10 -3.71 -15.25
CA ARG A 140 -13.43 -3.45 -16.67
C ARG A 140 -14.74 -4.12 -17.10
N GLU A 141 -15.05 -5.29 -16.55
CA GLU A 141 -16.34 -5.98 -16.72
C GLU A 141 -17.52 -5.36 -15.92
N SER A 142 -17.29 -4.30 -15.14
CA SER A 142 -18.26 -3.68 -14.19
C SER A 142 -18.83 -4.66 -13.15
N LYS A 143 -17.96 -5.52 -12.59
CA LYS A 143 -18.28 -6.62 -11.67
C LYS A 143 -17.43 -6.64 -10.40
N GLU A 144 -16.86 -5.50 -10.00
CA GLU A 144 -16.06 -5.38 -8.77
C GLU A 144 -16.81 -5.77 -7.48
N GLU A 145 -18.15 -5.73 -7.48
CA GLU A 145 -18.97 -6.27 -6.37
C GLU A 145 -18.76 -7.78 -6.13
N LEU A 146 -18.27 -8.54 -7.12
CA LEU A 146 -17.82 -9.91 -6.87
C LEU A 146 -16.56 -9.94 -5.98
N VAL A 147 -15.65 -8.95 -6.11
CA VAL A 147 -14.47 -8.81 -5.25
C VAL A 147 -14.88 -8.44 -3.84
N TRP A 148 -15.83 -7.53 -3.66
CA TRP A 148 -16.36 -7.17 -2.34
C TRP A 148 -17.02 -8.36 -1.64
N LYS A 149 -17.92 -9.09 -2.33
CA LYS A 149 -18.53 -10.33 -1.81
C LYS A 149 -17.50 -11.43 -1.49
N TRP A 150 -16.33 -11.42 -2.15
CA TRP A 150 -15.20 -12.33 -1.88
C TRP A 150 -14.35 -11.88 -0.67
N ILE A 151 -14.16 -10.56 -0.49
CA ILE A 151 -13.57 -9.97 0.71
C ILE A 151 -14.42 -10.28 1.95
N GLU A 152 -15.74 -10.19 1.83
CA GLU A 152 -16.72 -10.40 2.91
C GLU A 152 -16.89 -11.88 3.34
N GLN A 153 -16.23 -12.83 2.67
CA GLN A 153 -16.28 -14.24 3.06
C GLN A 153 -15.68 -14.49 4.45
N LYS A 154 -16.29 -15.42 5.20
CA LYS A 154 -15.82 -15.81 6.54
C LYS A 154 -14.60 -16.73 6.44
N SER A 155 -13.44 -16.23 6.85
CA SER A 155 -12.18 -16.98 6.89
C SER A 155 -12.27 -18.29 7.67
N ARG A 156 -12.03 -19.39 6.96
CA ARG A 156 -11.87 -20.75 7.49
C ARG A 156 -10.45 -20.98 8.05
N LYS A 157 -9.46 -20.15 7.69
CA LYS A 157 -8.13 -20.14 8.33
C LYS A 157 -8.26 -20.01 9.86
N SER A 158 -7.41 -20.76 10.56
CA SER A 158 -7.40 -20.88 12.02
C SER A 158 -7.32 -19.53 12.73
N ALA A 159 -8.10 -19.36 13.80
CA ALA A 159 -8.05 -18.20 14.68
C ALA A 159 -6.72 -18.05 15.46
N ARG A 160 -5.81 -19.04 15.39
CA ARG A 160 -4.43 -18.91 15.90
C ARG A 160 -3.53 -18.08 14.99
N LEU A 161 -3.91 -17.83 13.74
CA LEU A 161 -3.18 -16.94 12.84
C LEU A 161 -3.53 -15.48 13.12
N GLY A 162 -2.51 -14.61 13.10
CA GLY A 162 -2.70 -13.17 13.26
C GLY A 162 -3.55 -12.56 12.13
N PRO A 163 -4.20 -11.39 12.33
CA PRO A 163 -5.07 -10.79 11.33
C PRO A 163 -4.42 -10.59 9.96
N ASN A 164 -3.11 -10.30 9.93
CA ASN A 164 -2.34 -10.11 8.70
C ASN A 164 -2.30 -11.38 7.84
N ASP A 165 -2.02 -12.55 8.43
CA ASP A 165 -1.94 -13.83 7.71
C ASP A 165 -3.32 -14.44 7.45
N ARG A 166 -4.23 -14.28 8.43
CA ARG A 166 -5.60 -14.79 8.38
C ARG A 166 -6.44 -14.07 7.33
N PHE A 167 -6.25 -12.77 7.12
CA PHE A 167 -7.03 -11.95 6.20
C PHE A 167 -6.21 -11.36 5.04
N VAL A 168 -5.05 -11.96 4.71
CA VAL A 168 -4.11 -11.42 3.72
C VAL A 168 -4.75 -11.16 2.34
N TRP A 169 -5.66 -12.03 1.88
CA TRP A 169 -6.36 -11.84 0.60
C TRP A 169 -7.25 -10.60 0.59
N ARG A 170 -7.83 -10.21 1.72
CA ARG A 170 -8.64 -8.98 1.83
C ARG A 170 -7.78 -7.75 1.64
N ALA A 171 -6.60 -7.75 2.27
CA ALA A 171 -5.64 -6.65 2.19
C ALA A 171 -5.11 -6.47 0.75
N ASP A 172 -4.78 -7.58 0.09
CA ASP A 172 -4.32 -7.56 -1.31
C ASP A 172 -5.45 -7.26 -2.30
N ALA A 173 -6.68 -7.74 -2.06
CA ALA A 173 -7.84 -7.46 -2.93
C ALA A 173 -8.24 -5.99 -2.88
N VAL A 174 -8.32 -5.38 -1.68
CA VAL A 174 -8.56 -3.93 -1.56
C VAL A 174 -7.41 -3.14 -2.18
N LYS A 175 -6.15 -3.54 -1.98
CA LYS A 175 -5.01 -2.91 -2.68
C LYS A 175 -5.15 -3.00 -4.20
N ALA A 176 -5.56 -4.16 -4.74
CA ALA A 176 -5.76 -4.37 -6.17
C ALA A 176 -6.94 -3.56 -6.72
N LEU A 177 -8.03 -3.41 -5.97
CA LEU A 177 -9.16 -2.54 -6.34
C LEU A 177 -8.71 -1.08 -6.41
N ILE A 178 -8.06 -0.55 -5.37
CA ILE A 178 -7.53 0.82 -5.33
C ILE A 178 -6.58 1.08 -6.51
N ALA A 179 -5.64 0.16 -6.74
CA ALA A 179 -4.68 0.27 -7.83
C ALA A 179 -5.33 0.14 -9.22
N THR A 180 -6.49 -0.53 -9.33
CA THR A 180 -7.22 -0.67 -10.60
C THR A 180 -8.08 0.57 -10.87
N GLN A 181 -8.91 1.00 -9.91
CA GLN A 181 -9.79 2.16 -10.07
C GLN A 181 -9.01 3.43 -10.48
N ALA A 182 -7.81 3.62 -9.92
CA ALA A 182 -6.90 4.72 -10.28
C ALA A 182 -6.46 4.75 -11.77
N PHE A 183 -6.56 3.64 -12.50
CA PHE A 183 -6.29 3.56 -13.95
C PHE A 183 -7.51 3.07 -14.76
N VAL A 184 -8.72 3.17 -14.18
CA VAL A 184 -10.00 3.00 -14.87
C VAL A 184 -10.84 4.28 -14.82
N SER A 185 -10.69 5.12 -13.79
CA SER A 185 -11.36 6.41 -13.71
C SER A 185 -11.14 7.25 -14.97
N ASP A 186 -12.23 7.63 -15.61
CA ASP A 186 -12.26 8.75 -16.53
C ASP A 186 -11.94 10.06 -15.79
N HIS A 187 -11.67 11.12 -16.56
CA HIS A 187 -11.49 12.50 -16.08
C HIS A 187 -10.28 12.76 -15.13
N ASP A 188 -9.25 11.91 -15.12
CA ASP A 188 -8.01 12.12 -14.34
C ASP A 188 -8.25 12.43 -12.83
N SER A 189 -9.15 11.65 -12.20
CA SER A 189 -9.41 11.66 -10.76
C SER A 189 -8.96 10.36 -10.07
N LEU A 190 -8.73 10.41 -8.74
CA LEU A 190 -8.55 9.24 -7.88
C LEU A 190 -9.80 8.88 -7.06
N ASP A 191 -10.92 9.57 -7.24
CA ASP A 191 -12.07 9.49 -6.31
C ASP A 191 -12.53 8.05 -6.05
N GLY A 192 -12.79 7.24 -7.09
CA GLY A 192 -13.17 5.83 -6.93
C GLY A 192 -12.11 4.95 -6.24
N ALA A 193 -10.83 5.31 -6.31
CA ALA A 193 -9.75 4.64 -5.57
C ALA A 193 -9.71 5.07 -4.10
N VAL A 194 -10.03 6.33 -3.79
CA VAL A 194 -10.18 6.84 -2.42
C VAL A 194 -11.44 6.27 -1.77
N GLU A 195 -12.58 6.28 -2.46
CA GLU A 195 -13.83 5.66 -2.02
C GLU A 195 -13.68 4.16 -1.75
N THR A 196 -12.92 3.44 -2.60
CA THR A 196 -12.54 2.03 -2.34
C THR A 196 -11.79 1.87 -1.02
N PHE A 197 -10.87 2.77 -0.69
CA PHE A 197 -10.19 2.75 0.62
C PHE A 197 -11.15 3.08 1.78
N LEU A 198 -12.02 4.08 1.61
CA LEU A 198 -12.97 4.50 2.64
C LEU A 198 -14.02 3.41 2.91
N ARG A 199 -14.53 2.73 1.87
CA ARG A 199 -15.40 1.53 1.99
C ARG A 199 -14.72 0.37 2.70
N ALA A 200 -13.43 0.13 2.41
CA ALA A 200 -12.67 -0.87 3.15
C ALA A 200 -12.46 -0.49 4.62
N LYS A 201 -12.30 0.79 4.93
CA LYS A 201 -12.17 1.31 6.30
C LYS A 201 -13.48 1.28 7.09
N SER A 202 -14.63 1.50 6.44
CA SER A 202 -15.96 1.43 7.06
C SER A 202 -16.53 0.01 7.16
N SER A 203 -15.86 -0.99 6.58
CA SER A 203 -16.30 -2.38 6.58
C SER A 203 -16.38 -2.96 8.00
N SER A 204 -17.48 -3.68 8.28
CA SER A 204 -17.64 -4.49 9.49
C SER A 204 -16.72 -5.74 9.52
N TYR A 205 -16.04 -6.02 8.41
CA TYR A 205 -15.11 -7.13 8.28
C TYR A 205 -13.68 -6.69 8.57
N SER A 206 -12.92 -7.49 9.33
CA SER A 206 -11.50 -7.22 9.59
C SER A 206 -10.70 -7.28 8.29
N ILE A 207 -10.32 -6.11 7.77
CA ILE A 207 -9.45 -5.91 6.61
C ILE A 207 -8.13 -5.29 7.12
N PRO A 208 -6.96 -5.90 6.88
CA PRO A 208 -5.67 -5.26 7.20
C PRO A 208 -5.43 -4.07 6.26
N LEU A 209 -5.80 -2.85 6.67
CA LEU A 209 -5.78 -1.65 5.82
C LEU A 209 -4.38 -1.15 5.43
N ALA A 210 -3.30 -1.62 6.06
CA ALA A 210 -1.97 -1.04 5.86
C ALA A 210 -1.46 -1.08 4.39
N PRO A 211 -1.64 -2.16 3.59
CA PRO A 211 -1.25 -2.17 2.17
C PRO A 211 -2.11 -1.21 1.34
N ALA A 212 -3.42 -1.20 1.58
CA ALA A 212 -4.38 -0.30 0.92
C ALA A 212 -4.07 1.17 1.18
N ARG A 213 -3.80 1.53 2.44
CA ARG A 213 -3.38 2.87 2.88
C ARG A 213 -2.13 3.33 2.14
N MET A 214 -1.12 2.46 2.04
CA MET A 214 0.15 2.77 1.39
C MET A 214 0.02 2.91 -0.13
N GLU A 215 -0.84 2.14 -0.78
CA GLU A 215 -1.06 2.26 -2.23
C GLU A 215 -1.86 3.52 -2.56
N CYS A 216 -2.96 3.79 -1.85
CA CYS A 216 -3.76 5.01 -2.04
C CYS A 216 -2.92 6.28 -1.81
N ALA A 217 -2.16 6.35 -0.71
CA ALA A 217 -1.26 7.47 -0.44
C ALA A 217 -0.16 7.61 -1.50
N LYS A 218 0.37 6.50 -2.03
CA LYS A 218 1.37 6.52 -3.12
C LYS A 218 0.78 7.06 -4.43
N LEU A 219 -0.49 6.78 -4.72
CA LEU A 219 -1.19 7.28 -5.90
C LEU A 219 -1.47 8.79 -5.78
N LEU A 220 -2.00 9.24 -4.63
CA LEU A 220 -2.23 10.67 -4.34
C LEU A 220 -0.93 11.51 -4.45
N MET A 221 0.22 10.90 -4.18
CA MET A 221 1.56 11.51 -4.28
C MET A 221 2.35 11.03 -5.52
N LEU A 222 1.68 10.72 -6.63
CA LEU A 222 2.31 10.32 -7.89
C LEU A 222 2.27 11.49 -8.89
N PRO A 223 3.41 12.00 -9.39
CA PRO A 223 3.42 12.99 -10.45
C PRO A 223 2.99 12.44 -11.83
N VAL A 224 2.55 13.34 -12.72
CA VAL A 224 2.27 13.03 -14.14
C VAL A 224 3.52 12.46 -14.81
N GLU A 225 4.61 13.22 -14.76
CA GLU A 225 5.92 12.86 -15.28
C GLU A 225 6.74 12.12 -14.21
N LYS A 226 7.76 11.37 -14.64
CA LYS A 226 8.71 10.76 -13.70
C LYS A 226 9.81 11.76 -13.37
N THR A 227 9.78 12.31 -12.16
CA THR A 227 10.88 13.07 -11.58
C THR A 227 12.17 12.24 -11.60
N THR A 228 13.03 12.51 -12.58
CA THR A 228 14.41 12.02 -12.56
C THR A 228 15.14 12.76 -11.44
N LEU A 229 15.62 12.02 -10.44
CA LEU A 229 16.37 12.61 -9.33
C LEU A 229 17.80 12.94 -9.77
N ASP A 230 17.89 13.98 -10.58
CA ASP A 230 19.09 14.75 -10.85
C ASP A 230 19.21 15.84 -9.76
N TRP A 231 20.43 16.10 -9.29
CA TRP A 231 20.69 17.10 -8.26
C TRP A 231 21.00 18.47 -8.85
N ASP A 232 21.64 18.50 -10.02
CA ASP A 232 22.17 19.71 -10.64
C ASP A 232 21.09 20.46 -11.45
N VAL A 233 19.99 19.77 -11.78
CA VAL A 233 18.76 20.40 -12.28
C VAL A 233 18.01 21.09 -11.14
N ASN A 234 17.63 22.35 -11.35
CA ASN A 234 16.84 23.16 -10.40
C ASN A 234 15.57 22.43 -9.91
N SER A 235 15.20 22.71 -8.66
CA SER A 235 13.95 22.28 -8.04
C SER A 235 12.75 22.73 -8.89
N LYS A 236 11.86 21.79 -9.21
CA LYS A 236 10.63 22.01 -9.99
C LYS A 236 9.42 21.56 -9.17
N LEU A 237 8.29 22.23 -9.40
CA LEU A 237 7.00 21.79 -8.89
C LEU A 237 6.58 20.50 -9.61
N GLU A 238 6.18 19.49 -8.85
CA GLU A 238 5.58 18.27 -9.39
C GLU A 238 4.08 18.49 -9.64
N THR A 239 3.62 18.26 -10.87
CA THR A 239 2.19 18.21 -11.19
C THR A 239 1.60 16.86 -10.76
N PRO A 240 0.61 16.82 -9.85
CA PRO A 240 -0.06 15.57 -9.46
C PRO A 240 -0.70 14.87 -10.66
N ARG A 241 -0.61 13.54 -10.72
CA ARG A 241 -1.14 12.76 -11.85
C ARG A 241 -2.65 12.84 -12.02
N TRP A 242 -3.38 13.05 -10.92
CA TRP A 242 -4.84 13.08 -10.88
C TRP A 242 -5.34 14.41 -10.29
N PRO A 243 -5.19 15.53 -11.03
CA PRO A 243 -5.46 16.88 -10.51
C PRO A 243 -6.94 17.10 -10.17
N ASN A 244 -7.86 16.32 -10.77
CA ASN A 244 -9.30 16.45 -10.58
C ASN A 244 -9.84 15.64 -9.40
N THR A 245 -8.97 15.10 -8.54
CA THR A 245 -9.36 14.38 -7.32
C THR A 245 -10.08 15.33 -6.36
N SER A 246 -11.28 14.93 -5.90
CA SER A 246 -12.12 15.71 -4.99
C SER A 246 -11.38 16.07 -3.70
N THR A 247 -11.25 17.36 -3.39
CA THR A 247 -10.60 17.83 -2.16
C THR A 247 -11.32 17.37 -0.89
N LYS A 248 -12.63 17.12 -0.97
CA LYS A 248 -13.39 16.48 0.11
C LYS A 248 -12.92 15.05 0.36
N LEU A 249 -12.87 14.20 -0.69
CA LEU A 249 -12.41 12.81 -0.55
C LEU A 249 -10.93 12.74 -0.17
N TRP A 250 -10.11 13.67 -0.68
CA TRP A 250 -8.71 13.83 -0.30
C TRP A 250 -8.55 14.11 1.20
N GLN A 251 -9.35 15.02 1.77
CA GLN A 251 -9.32 15.32 3.20
C GLN A 251 -9.89 14.16 4.03
N GLU A 252 -10.99 13.53 3.60
CA GLU A 252 -11.52 12.32 4.23
C GLU A 252 -10.48 11.19 4.24
N PHE A 253 -9.64 11.07 3.20
CA PHE A 253 -8.49 10.15 3.20
C PHE A 253 -7.42 10.56 4.22
N LEU A 254 -7.03 11.84 4.28
CA LEU A 254 -6.03 12.31 5.23
C LEU A 254 -6.47 12.05 6.69
N ASP A 255 -7.71 12.44 7.03
CA ASP A 255 -8.33 12.17 8.33
C ASP A 255 -8.47 10.66 8.59
N ALA A 256 -8.76 9.88 7.55
CA ALA A 256 -8.83 8.43 7.64
C ALA A 256 -7.47 7.75 7.91
N VAL A 257 -6.35 8.37 7.57
CA VAL A 257 -4.99 7.87 7.87
C VAL A 257 -4.37 8.45 9.14
N GLU A 258 -4.97 9.48 9.75
CA GLU A 258 -4.59 10.15 11.00
C GLU A 258 -4.71 9.26 12.26
N THR A 259 -4.04 8.10 12.31
CA THR A 259 -4.16 7.17 13.46
C THR A 259 -3.40 7.61 14.73
N VAL A 260 -2.41 8.50 14.63
CA VAL A 260 -1.64 9.05 15.78
C VAL A 260 -1.25 10.51 15.50
N ARG A 261 -1.26 11.39 16.50
CA ARG A 261 -0.71 12.76 16.41
C ARG A 261 0.83 12.80 16.46
N ASP A 262 1.50 11.91 15.73
CA ASP A 262 2.96 11.81 15.73
C ASP A 262 3.55 12.53 14.50
N VAL A 263 4.41 13.53 14.76
CA VAL A 263 5.21 14.24 13.73
C VAL A 263 6.18 13.29 13.01
N SER A 264 6.46 12.13 13.58
CA SER A 264 7.32 11.09 13.03
C SER A 264 6.64 10.22 11.96
N GLU A 265 5.35 10.42 11.65
CA GLU A 265 4.68 9.70 10.55
C GLU A 265 5.04 10.26 9.16
N PRO A 266 5.72 9.48 8.27
CA PRO A 266 6.17 10.02 6.99
C PRO A 266 5.04 10.32 6.00
N LEU A 267 3.85 9.73 6.14
CA LEU A 267 2.71 10.06 5.28
C LEU A 267 2.14 11.45 5.59
N LYS A 268 2.04 11.82 6.88
CA LYS A 268 1.59 13.17 7.29
C LYS A 268 2.56 14.27 6.84
N ALA A 269 3.85 13.94 6.76
CA ALA A 269 4.87 14.83 6.22
C ALA A 269 4.75 15.02 4.69
N GLN A 270 4.37 13.99 3.93
CA GLN A 270 4.42 14.02 2.46
C GLN A 270 3.08 14.28 1.77
N LEU A 271 1.95 13.84 2.32
CA LEU A 271 0.64 13.99 1.67
C LEU A 271 0.28 15.46 1.41
N PRO A 272 0.40 16.40 2.37
CA PRO A 272 0.00 17.79 2.17
C PRO A 272 0.70 18.52 1.00
N LEU A 273 1.87 18.05 0.54
CA LEU A 273 2.54 18.54 -0.67
C LEU A 273 1.71 18.37 -1.96
N TYR A 274 0.73 17.47 -1.94
CA TYR A 274 -0.10 17.07 -3.09
C TYR A 274 -1.61 17.25 -2.80
N HIS A 275 -1.99 18.17 -1.90
CA HIS A 275 -3.39 18.59 -1.77
C HIS A 275 -3.79 19.42 -3.01
N PRO A 276 -4.84 19.05 -3.79
CA PRO A 276 -5.13 19.64 -5.10
C PRO A 276 -5.21 21.18 -5.12
N GLU A 277 -5.97 21.79 -4.22
CA GLU A 277 -6.11 23.26 -4.15
C GLU A 277 -5.01 24.00 -3.36
N LYS A 278 -4.35 23.32 -2.39
CA LYS A 278 -3.65 23.97 -1.25
C LYS A 278 -2.41 23.17 -0.81
N PRO A 279 -1.41 22.99 -1.69
CA PRO A 279 -0.20 22.24 -1.35
C PRO A 279 0.61 22.92 -0.23
N ASP A 280 0.85 22.20 0.86
CA ASP A 280 1.53 22.68 2.06
C ASP A 280 2.89 21.97 2.26
N PRO A 281 4.03 22.69 2.14
CA PRO A 281 5.36 22.16 2.41
C PRO A 281 5.74 22.12 3.89
N MET A 282 5.01 22.80 4.78
CA MET A 282 5.40 22.95 6.19
C MET A 282 5.44 21.64 6.99
N PRO A 283 4.54 20.65 6.78
CA PRO A 283 4.65 19.32 7.40
C PRO A 283 5.92 18.59 6.96
N TYR A 284 6.28 18.69 5.68
CA TYR A 284 7.50 18.08 5.13
C TYR A 284 8.77 18.71 5.71
N LEU A 285 8.81 20.05 5.75
CA LEU A 285 9.88 20.83 6.36
C LEU A 285 10.06 20.48 7.84
N LYS A 286 8.98 20.50 8.64
CA LYS A 286 9.00 20.16 10.07
C LYS A 286 9.48 18.72 10.33
N HIS A 287 9.06 17.75 9.50
CA HIS A 287 9.55 16.38 9.59
C HIS A 287 11.02 16.27 9.19
N SER A 288 11.47 17.00 8.17
CA SER A 288 12.88 17.06 7.77
C SER A 288 13.77 17.64 8.88
N GLN A 289 13.32 18.71 9.54
CA GLN A 289 13.99 19.29 10.72
C GLN A 289 14.00 18.32 11.93
N HIS A 290 12.97 17.47 12.08
CA HIS A 290 12.99 16.39 13.07
C HIS A 290 14.00 15.29 12.71
N LEU A 291 14.11 14.89 11.43
CA LEU A 291 15.09 13.91 10.96
C LEU A 291 16.53 14.41 11.13
N ALA A 292 16.81 15.68 10.81
CA ALA A 292 18.12 16.30 11.04
C ALA A 292 18.56 16.22 12.52
N LYS A 293 17.61 16.38 13.45
CA LYS A 293 17.83 16.22 14.90
C LYS A 293 17.96 14.76 15.36
N ASN A 294 17.75 13.78 14.47
CA ASN A 294 17.78 12.35 14.78
C ASN A 294 18.67 11.54 13.80
N PRO A 295 20.01 11.69 13.83
CA PRO A 295 20.93 11.02 12.89
C PRO A 295 20.76 9.49 12.80
N LYS A 296 20.40 8.81 13.90
CA LYS A 296 20.15 7.36 13.93
C LYS A 296 18.92 6.91 13.12
N ILE A 297 18.04 7.83 12.73
CA ILE A 297 16.94 7.58 11.78
C ILE A 297 17.45 7.81 10.36
N VAL A 298 18.13 8.93 10.11
CA VAL A 298 18.74 9.28 8.81
C VAL A 298 19.68 8.18 8.31
N GLU A 299 20.60 7.72 9.15
CA GLU A 299 21.60 6.67 8.85
C GLU A 299 20.94 5.35 8.40
N LYS A 300 19.72 5.06 8.89
CA LYS A 300 18.91 3.91 8.46
C LYS A 300 18.09 4.20 7.20
N MET A 301 17.69 5.45 7.00
CA MET A 301 16.86 5.91 5.88
C MET A 301 17.66 5.95 4.57
N VAL A 302 18.88 6.50 4.59
CA VAL A 302 19.78 6.57 3.41
C VAL A 302 20.21 5.18 2.91
N LYS A 303 20.11 4.15 3.76
CA LYS A 303 20.37 2.73 3.45
C LYS A 303 19.17 2.00 2.79
N LYS A 304 18.13 2.72 2.36
CA LYS A 304 16.91 2.16 1.74
C LYS A 304 16.63 2.78 0.36
N PRO A 305 16.15 2.00 -0.63
CA PRO A 305 15.66 2.50 -1.94
C PRO A 305 14.63 3.65 -1.85
N SER A 306 13.88 3.69 -0.75
CA SER A 306 12.86 4.69 -0.45
C SER A 306 13.39 6.09 -0.17
N ILE A 307 14.70 6.27 -0.01
CA ILE A 307 15.31 7.61 0.07
C ILE A 307 15.14 8.38 -1.25
N THR A 308 15.13 7.70 -2.40
CA THR A 308 14.99 8.31 -3.72
C THR A 308 13.67 9.08 -3.89
N PRO A 309 12.47 8.49 -3.68
CA PRO A 309 11.21 9.24 -3.72
C PRO A 309 11.04 10.24 -2.57
N TRP A 310 11.71 10.04 -1.42
CA TRP A 310 11.75 11.03 -0.34
C TRP A 310 12.47 12.30 -0.81
N ILE A 311 13.68 12.18 -1.36
CA ILE A 311 14.42 13.36 -1.84
C ILE A 311 13.69 14.07 -2.99
N ALA A 312 13.08 13.32 -3.92
CA ALA A 312 12.26 13.91 -5.00
C ALA A 312 11.11 14.78 -4.44
N ARG A 313 10.35 14.26 -3.47
CA ARG A 313 9.33 15.02 -2.72
C ARG A 313 9.88 16.22 -1.99
N GLY A 314 11.10 16.12 -1.48
CA GLY A 314 11.83 17.25 -0.93
C GLY A 314 12.14 18.35 -1.95
N ARG A 315 12.46 18.01 -3.20
CA ARG A 315 12.70 19.01 -4.27
C ARG A 315 11.40 19.70 -4.71
N HIS A 316 10.27 19.00 -4.68
CA HIS A 316 8.93 19.60 -4.83
C HIS A 316 8.59 20.52 -3.65
N ALA A 317 8.82 20.08 -2.41
CA ALA A 317 8.64 20.89 -1.20
C ALA A 317 9.52 22.15 -1.20
N GLU A 318 10.77 22.06 -1.67
CA GLU A 318 11.67 23.20 -1.87
C GLU A 318 11.09 24.21 -2.87
N ALA A 319 10.59 23.74 -4.02
CA ALA A 319 9.97 24.59 -5.03
C ALA A 319 8.69 25.28 -4.51
N LEU A 320 7.88 24.57 -3.71
CA LEU A 320 6.71 25.14 -3.03
C LEU A 320 7.10 26.23 -2.01
N LEU A 321 8.17 26.01 -1.22
CA LEU A 321 8.65 27.02 -0.27
C LEU A 321 9.11 28.30 -0.97
N ARG A 322 9.83 28.21 -2.09
CA ARG A 322 10.22 29.39 -2.89
C ARG A 322 9.01 30.09 -3.53
N LEU A 323 8.06 29.33 -4.08
CA LEU A 323 6.80 29.88 -4.60
C LEU A 323 6.01 30.64 -3.51
N GLN A 324 6.12 30.22 -2.25
CA GLN A 324 5.53 30.87 -1.07
C GLN A 324 6.42 31.97 -0.45
N GLY A 325 7.55 32.32 -1.07
CA GLY A 325 8.49 33.35 -0.59
C GLY A 325 9.35 32.94 0.62
N GLN A 326 9.33 31.67 1.03
CA GLN A 326 10.03 31.14 2.19
C GLN A 326 11.47 30.71 1.86
N GLU A 327 12.24 31.61 1.22
CA GLU A 327 13.57 31.29 0.66
C GLU A 327 14.55 30.70 1.69
N LYS A 328 14.53 31.17 2.94
CA LYS A 328 15.42 30.67 4.01
C LYS A 328 15.14 29.20 4.35
N ASP A 329 13.87 28.81 4.41
CA ASP A 329 13.46 27.44 4.68
C ASP A 329 13.64 26.54 3.45
N ALA A 330 13.48 27.09 2.24
CA ALA A 330 13.83 26.40 0.99
C ALA A 330 15.35 26.11 0.92
N ASP A 331 16.21 27.07 1.26
CA ASP A 331 17.66 26.90 1.26
C ASP A 331 18.13 25.91 2.34
N TRP A 332 17.56 25.98 3.54
CA TRP A 332 17.81 24.98 4.58
C TRP A 332 17.40 23.58 4.12
N LEU A 333 16.21 23.45 3.51
CA LEU A 333 15.71 22.17 3.03
C LEU A 333 16.57 21.62 1.89
N LYS A 334 16.99 22.48 0.95
CA LYS A 334 17.92 22.13 -0.14
C LYS A 334 19.23 21.55 0.39
N GLN A 335 19.84 22.19 1.41
CA GLN A 335 21.08 21.72 2.03
C GLN A 335 20.90 20.35 2.68
N PHE A 336 19.86 20.17 3.51
CA PHE A 336 19.57 18.88 4.15
C PHE A 336 19.28 17.76 3.13
N LEU A 337 18.58 18.07 2.04
CA LEU A 337 18.33 17.12 0.96
C LEU A 337 19.61 16.76 0.18
N GLN A 338 20.58 17.67 0.08
CA GLN A 338 21.88 17.42 -0.54
C GLN A 338 22.70 16.41 0.28
N GLU A 339 22.72 16.57 1.60
CA GLU A 339 23.35 15.61 2.52
C GLU A 339 22.73 14.21 2.36
N LEU A 340 21.39 14.12 2.33
CA LEU A 340 20.67 12.87 2.09
C LEU A 340 20.96 12.27 0.71
N TYR A 341 21.08 13.10 -0.34
CA TYR A 341 21.40 12.67 -1.69
C TYR A 341 22.81 12.04 -1.76
N THR A 342 23.80 12.69 -1.17
CA THR A 342 25.18 12.19 -1.11
C THR A 342 25.28 10.93 -0.26
N GLN A 343 24.76 10.94 0.98
CA GLN A 343 24.81 9.79 1.90
C GLN A 343 24.07 8.55 1.36
N SER A 344 23.09 8.73 0.46
CA SER A 344 22.33 7.63 -0.14
C SER A 344 22.92 7.06 -1.42
N GLU A 345 24.00 7.63 -1.96
CA GLU A 345 24.58 7.18 -3.23
C GLU A 345 24.84 5.66 -3.31
N PRO A 346 25.43 4.98 -2.30
CA PRO A 346 25.65 3.54 -2.37
C PRO A 346 24.34 2.72 -2.49
N SER A 347 23.25 3.22 -1.91
CA SER A 347 21.91 2.62 -2.06
C SER A 347 21.34 2.85 -3.46
N ARG A 348 21.53 4.07 -4.01
CA ARG A 348 21.02 4.46 -5.33
C ARG A 348 21.74 3.75 -6.47
N ARG A 349 23.09 3.65 -6.43
CA ARG A 349 23.89 2.86 -7.38
C ARG A 349 23.44 1.39 -7.40
N LYS A 350 23.34 0.76 -6.22
CA LYS A 350 22.85 -0.61 -6.04
C LYS A 350 21.41 -0.84 -6.49
N GLU A 351 20.56 0.21 -6.46
CA GLU A 351 19.21 0.14 -7.02
C GLU A 351 19.21 0.27 -8.56
N ALA A 352 20.09 1.09 -9.14
CA ALA A 352 20.27 1.22 -10.58
C ALA A 352 20.80 -0.07 -11.21
N GLU A 353 21.86 -0.67 -10.66
CA GLU A 353 22.38 -1.99 -11.03
C GLU A 353 21.25 -3.04 -11.06
N ARG A 354 20.46 -3.12 -9.98
CA ARG A 354 19.31 -4.03 -9.88
C ARG A 354 18.20 -3.76 -10.90
N LYS A 355 18.06 -2.53 -11.41
CA LYS A 355 17.11 -2.19 -12.49
C LYS A 355 17.68 -2.59 -13.85
N ILE A 356 18.98 -2.38 -14.08
CA ILE A 356 19.69 -2.80 -15.30
C ILE A 356 19.64 -4.32 -15.43
N SER A 357 20.11 -5.08 -14.43
CA SER A 357 20.08 -6.55 -14.44
C SER A 357 18.70 -7.18 -14.24
N ARG A 358 17.63 -6.38 -14.23
CA ARG A 358 16.24 -6.82 -14.45
C ARG A 358 15.78 -6.56 -15.88
N ARG A 359 16.17 -5.43 -16.49
CA ARG A 359 15.92 -5.15 -17.91
C ARG A 359 16.63 -6.18 -18.79
N GLU A 360 17.91 -6.46 -18.53
CA GLU A 360 18.72 -7.44 -19.28
C GLU A 360 18.03 -8.81 -19.33
N ARG A 361 17.66 -9.38 -18.16
CA ARG A 361 16.95 -10.66 -18.06
C ARG A 361 15.55 -10.67 -18.71
N ASN A 362 14.89 -9.52 -18.79
CA ASN A 362 13.59 -9.38 -19.44
C ASN A 362 13.70 -9.08 -20.95
N GLY A 363 14.88 -8.65 -21.44
CA GLY A 363 15.18 -8.44 -22.86
C GLY A 363 15.73 -9.72 -23.51
N SER A 364 16.66 -10.41 -22.84
CA SER A 364 17.24 -11.68 -23.30
C SER A 364 16.24 -12.85 -23.34
N THR A 365 14.98 -12.62 -22.94
CA THR A 365 13.86 -13.56 -23.09
C THR A 365 12.92 -13.21 -24.25
N GLY A 366 13.25 -12.16 -25.03
CA GLY A 366 12.55 -11.73 -26.25
C GLY A 366 13.38 -11.84 -27.55
N GLU A 367 14.71 -11.99 -27.47
CA GLU A 367 15.61 -12.11 -28.63
C GLU A 367 16.05 -13.57 -28.92
N GLN A 368 15.20 -14.55 -28.53
CA GLN A 368 15.29 -15.93 -28.96
C GLN A 368 13.90 -16.41 -29.40
N GLY A 369 13.59 -16.12 -30.67
CA GLY A 369 12.39 -16.50 -31.41
C GLY A 369 12.70 -16.48 -32.90
#